data_AF-A0A350UEE2-F1
#
_entry.id   AF-A0A350UEE2-F1
#
_cell.length_a   1.000
_cell.length_b   1.000
_cell.length_c   1.000
_cell.angle_alpha   90.00
_cell.angle_beta   90.00
_cell.angle_gamma   90.00
#
_symmetry.space_group_name_H-M   'P 1'
#
loop_
_entity.id
_entity.type
_entity.pdbx_description
1 polymer ?
#
loop_
_entity_poly.entity_id
_entity_poly.type
_entity_poly.pdbx_seq_one_letter_code
_entity_poly.pdbx_strand_id
1 'polypeptide(L)'
;MILRFYRRLDESFLPRLMQDGELEFFMRTVPPELSRQHAERDKEAMQQMFSAFPGMQPERAAVLSAAFRGVFLTLLFKDEIGAEIYEDALRVLIRGVALQLLE
;
A
#
# COMPACT_ATOMS: atom_id res chain seq x y z
N MET A 1 12.71 7.72 2.24
CA MET A 1 11.95 7.09 3.34
C MET A 1 10.92 6.09 2.81
N ILE A 2 9.99 6.52 1.96
CA ILE A 2 8.91 5.67 1.41
C ILE A 2 9.45 4.45 0.65
N LEU A 3 10.34 4.61 -0.34
CA LEU A 3 10.95 3.46 -1.04
C LEU A 3 11.63 2.44 -0.09
N ARG A 4 12.23 2.93 1.00
CA ARG A 4 12.87 2.06 2.01
C ARG A 4 11.84 1.28 2.82
N PHE A 5 10.67 1.86 3.08
CA PHE A 5 9.55 1.17 3.71
C PHE A 5 9.05 0.03 2.83
N TYR A 6 8.82 0.27 1.54
CA TYR A 6 8.42 -0.78 0.60
C TYR A 6 9.47 -1.89 0.45
N ARG A 7 10.77 -1.54 0.37
CA ARG A 7 11.85 -2.56 0.39
C ARG A 7 11.81 -3.43 1.65
N ARG A 8 11.62 -2.83 2.83
CA ARG A 8 11.52 -3.60 4.08
C ARG A 8 10.31 -4.52 4.11
N LEU A 9 9.20 -4.12 3.48
CA LEU A 9 8.02 -4.97 3.34
C LEU A 9 8.30 -6.14 2.38
N ASP A 10 8.95 -5.87 1.25
CA ASP A 10 9.37 -6.88 0.27
C ASP A 10 10.40 -7.89 0.85
N GLU A 11 11.26 -7.44 1.76
CA GLU A 11 12.22 -8.30 2.46
C GLU A 11 11.62 -9.04 3.68
N SER A 12 10.37 -8.77 4.04
CA SER A 12 9.70 -9.36 5.20
C SER A 12 9.05 -10.71 4.89
N PHE A 13 8.30 -11.26 5.86
CA PHE A 13 7.48 -12.45 5.65
C PHE A 13 6.21 -12.17 4.82
N LEU A 14 5.83 -10.90 4.63
CA LEU A 14 4.56 -10.52 4.00
C LEU A 14 4.42 -11.04 2.56
N PRO A 15 5.43 -10.95 1.68
CA PRO A 15 5.28 -11.46 0.31
C PRO A 15 5.03 -12.96 0.27
N ARG A 16 5.71 -13.74 1.13
CA ARG A 16 5.48 -15.19 1.24
C ARG A 16 4.08 -15.50 1.73
N LEU A 17 3.67 -14.87 2.83
CA LEU A 17 2.31 -14.99 3.37
C LEU A 17 1.24 -14.67 2.31
N MET A 18 1.52 -13.68 1.47
CA MET A 18 0.63 -13.20 0.42
C MET A 18 0.57 -14.12 -0.81
N GLN A 19 1.69 -14.70 -1.24
CA GLN A 19 1.80 -15.52 -2.44
C GLN A 19 1.42 -16.99 -2.19
N ASP A 20 1.64 -17.53 -0.99
CA ASP A 20 1.44 -18.95 -0.68
C ASP A 20 -0.05 -19.32 -0.46
N GLY A 21 -0.98 -18.38 -0.69
CA GLY A 21 -2.41 -18.55 -0.43
C GLY A 21 -2.78 -18.61 1.06
N GLU A 22 -1.78 -18.60 1.95
CA GLU A 22 -1.96 -18.57 3.40
C GLU A 22 -2.74 -17.33 3.83
N LEU A 23 -2.42 -16.15 3.27
CA LEU A 23 -3.19 -14.94 3.55
C LEU A 23 -4.65 -15.09 3.12
N GLU A 24 -4.93 -15.65 1.94
CA GLU A 24 -6.31 -15.87 1.50
C GLU A 24 -7.05 -16.83 2.44
N PHE A 25 -6.38 -17.90 2.88
CA PHE A 25 -6.91 -18.83 3.87
C PHE A 25 -7.23 -18.14 5.21
N PHE A 26 -6.31 -17.31 5.72
CA PHE A 26 -6.55 -16.50 6.92
C PHE A 26 -7.71 -15.53 6.72
N MET A 27 -7.76 -14.82 5.59
CA MET A 27 -8.84 -13.87 5.30
C MET A 27 -10.21 -14.54 5.22
N ARG A 28 -10.28 -15.81 4.77
CA ARG A 28 -11.53 -16.60 4.76
C ARG A 28 -11.96 -17.10 6.14
N THR A 29 -11.03 -17.19 7.09
CA THR A 29 -11.33 -17.59 8.48
C THR A 29 -11.59 -16.39 9.41
N VAL A 30 -11.21 -15.18 9.00
CA VAL A 30 -11.50 -13.95 9.74
C VAL A 30 -12.98 -13.57 9.59
N PRO A 31 -13.70 -13.27 10.69
CA PRO A 31 -15.07 -12.76 10.61
C PRO A 31 -15.14 -11.50 9.73
N PRO A 32 -16.13 -11.40 8.81
CA PRO A 32 -16.22 -10.29 7.87
C PRO A 32 -16.22 -8.90 8.53
N GLU A 33 -16.80 -8.79 9.72
CA GLU A 33 -16.87 -7.57 10.51
C GLU A 33 -15.49 -7.12 10.99
N LEU A 34 -14.66 -8.06 11.44
CA LEU A 34 -13.27 -7.80 11.84
C LEU A 34 -12.43 -7.38 10.64
N SER A 35 -12.58 -8.07 9.51
CA SER A 35 -11.85 -7.70 8.28
C SER A 35 -12.21 -6.30 7.79
N ARG A 36 -13.49 -5.93 7.85
CA ARG A 36 -13.95 -4.57 7.52
C ARG A 36 -13.42 -3.53 8.51
N GLN A 37 -13.42 -3.85 9.81
CA GLN A 37 -12.92 -2.93 10.83
C GLN A 37 -11.41 -2.66 10.67
N HIS A 38 -10.62 -3.67 10.32
CA HIS A 38 -9.21 -3.50 10.01
C HIS A 38 -9.01 -2.65 8.76
N ALA A 39 -9.75 -2.93 7.68
CA ALA A 39 -9.66 -2.15 6.45
C ALA A 39 -10.03 -0.67 6.65
N GLU A 40 -11.07 -0.37 7.44
CA GLU A 40 -11.46 1.01 7.75
C GLU A 40 -10.41 1.69 8.63
N ARG A 41 -9.84 1.01 9.63
CA ARG A 41 -8.75 1.56 10.45
C ARG A 41 -7.52 1.92 9.62
N ASP A 42 -7.10 1.05 8.70
CA ASP A 42 -5.94 1.32 7.84
C ASP A 42 -6.21 2.48 6.88
N LYS A 43 -7.44 2.57 6.36
CA LYS A 43 -7.91 3.69 5.55
C LYS A 43 -7.90 5.00 6.33
N GLU A 44 -8.44 5.02 7.55
CA GLU A 44 -8.45 6.19 8.44
C GLU A 44 -7.03 6.64 8.80
N ALA A 45 -6.16 5.71 9.17
CA ALA A 45 -4.77 6.01 9.51
C ALA A 45 -4.02 6.65 8.33
N MET A 46 -4.18 6.09 7.12
CA MET A 46 -3.59 6.67 5.92
C MET A 46 -4.18 8.05 5.59
N GLN A 47 -5.49 8.21 5.72
CA GLN A 47 -6.13 9.50 5.48
C GLN A 47 -5.63 10.56 6.48
N GLN A 48 -5.50 10.23 7.77
CA GLN A 48 -4.93 11.13 8.78
C GLN A 48 -3.49 11.52 8.46
N MET A 49 -2.66 10.56 8.01
CA MET A 49 -1.29 10.83 7.60
C MET A 49 -1.23 11.87 6.47
N PHE A 50 -2.08 11.75 5.44
CA PHE A 50 -2.11 12.70 4.33
C PHE A 50 -2.74 14.04 4.74
N SER A 51 -3.81 14.04 5.55
CA SER A 51 -4.45 15.26 6.05
C SER A 51 -3.53 16.11 6.95
N ALA A 52 -2.44 15.54 7.49
CA ALA A 52 -1.44 16.29 8.23
C ALA A 52 -0.60 17.24 7.35
N PHE A 53 -0.66 17.09 6.02
CA PHE A 53 0.02 18.01 5.10
C PHE A 53 -0.69 19.38 5.05
N PRO A 54 0.03 20.50 5.15
CA PRO A 54 -0.56 21.83 5.07
C PRO A 54 -1.35 22.03 3.78
N GLY A 55 -2.59 22.52 3.88
CA GLY A 55 -3.44 22.79 2.72
C GLY A 55 -4.06 21.55 2.06
N MET A 56 -3.89 20.37 2.66
CA MET A 56 -4.48 19.13 2.14
C MET A 56 -6.01 19.14 2.26
N GLN A 57 -6.70 18.92 1.13
CA GLN A 57 -8.15 18.74 1.11
C GLN A 57 -8.54 17.28 1.40
N PRO A 58 -9.63 17.01 2.13
CA PRO A 58 -10.05 15.66 2.51
C PRO A 58 -10.22 14.70 1.33
N GLU A 59 -10.80 15.17 0.23
CA GLU A 59 -11.03 14.38 -0.98
C GLU A 59 -9.70 13.99 -1.64
N ARG A 60 -8.75 14.93 -1.64
CA ARG A 60 -7.40 14.71 -2.17
C ARG A 60 -6.59 13.76 -1.28
N ALA A 61 -6.71 13.88 0.04
CA ALA A 61 -6.11 12.95 0.98
C ALA A 61 -6.63 11.51 0.77
N ALA A 62 -7.93 11.35 0.50
CA ALA A 62 -8.53 10.06 0.19
C ALA A 62 -7.97 9.45 -1.10
N VAL A 63 -7.83 10.26 -2.17
CA VAL A 63 -7.22 9.83 -3.44
C VAL A 63 -5.76 9.41 -3.26
N LEU A 64 -4.95 10.22 -2.57
CA LEU A 64 -3.53 9.90 -2.31
C LEU A 64 -3.38 8.66 -1.42
N SER A 65 -4.25 8.50 -0.42
CA SER A 65 -4.34 7.29 0.41
C SER A 65 -4.66 6.04 -0.41
N ALA A 66 -5.59 6.13 -1.37
CA ALA A 66 -5.91 5.03 -2.26
C ALA A 66 -4.75 4.71 -3.21
N ALA A 67 -4.12 5.73 -3.81
CA ALA A 67 -2.97 5.56 -4.70
C ALA A 67 -1.79 4.90 -3.98
N PHE A 68 -1.47 5.32 -2.75
CA PHE A 68 -0.41 4.74 -1.94
C PHE A 68 -0.67 3.25 -1.62
N ARG A 69 -1.92 2.91 -1.26
CA ARG A 69 -2.33 1.50 -1.10
C ARG A 69 -2.24 0.72 -2.40
N GLY A 70 -2.59 1.32 -3.54
CA GLY A 70 -2.39 0.72 -4.86
C GLY A 70 -0.94 0.34 -5.13
N VAL A 71 0.02 1.21 -4.78
CA VAL A 71 1.46 0.88 -4.86
C VAL A 71 1.81 -0.32 -3.98
N PHE A 72 1.21 -0.44 -2.79
CA PHE A 72 1.41 -1.61 -1.92
C PHE A 72 0.90 -2.91 -2.53
N LEU A 73 -0.26 -2.88 -3.18
CA LEU A 73 -0.81 -4.05 -3.86
C LEU A 73 0.09 -4.55 -4.99
N THR A 74 0.95 -3.71 -5.57
CA THR A 74 1.91 -4.17 -6.58
C THR A 74 2.96 -5.14 -6.03
N LEU A 75 3.22 -5.14 -4.72
CA LEU A 75 4.13 -6.10 -4.09
C LEU A 75 3.62 -7.54 -4.24
N LEU A 76 2.31 -7.71 -4.33
CA LEU A 76 1.65 -9.01 -4.50
C LEU A 76 1.93 -9.63 -5.87
N PHE A 77 2.14 -8.78 -6.88
CA PHE A 77 2.23 -9.15 -8.29
C PHE A 77 3.61 -8.84 -8.86
N LYS A 78 4.65 -8.93 -8.01
CA LYS A 78 6.03 -8.58 -8.36
C LYS A 78 6.52 -9.40 -9.56
N ASP A 79 6.22 -10.70 -9.57
CA ASP A 79 6.62 -11.61 -10.63
C ASP A 79 5.91 -11.28 -11.95
N GLU A 80 4.61 -10.97 -11.90
CA GLU A 80 3.82 -10.56 -13.07
C GLU A 80 4.22 -9.18 -13.62
N ILE A 81 4.61 -8.24 -12.76
CA ILE A 81 5.09 -6.91 -13.15
C ILE A 81 6.50 -6.99 -13.76
N GLY A 82 7.29 -7.97 -13.34
CA GLY A 82 8.67 -8.19 -13.77
C GLY A 82 9.65 -8.02 -12.63
N ALA A 83 9.95 -9.11 -11.93
CA ALA A 83 10.77 -9.12 -10.71
C ALA A 83 12.13 -8.40 -10.88
N GLU A 84 12.78 -8.57 -12.04
CA GLU A 84 14.10 -7.99 -12.34
C GLU A 84 14.10 -6.46 -12.42
N ILE A 85 12.97 -5.85 -12.81
CA ILE A 85 12.82 -4.41 -12.98
C ILE A 85 11.89 -3.78 -11.92
N TYR A 86 11.37 -4.61 -11.01
CA TYR A 86 10.30 -4.21 -10.10
C TYR A 86 10.72 -3.05 -9.19
N GLU A 87 11.98 -3.01 -8.73
CA GLU A 87 12.44 -1.90 -7.90
C GLU A 87 12.38 -0.56 -8.63
N ASP A 88 12.77 -0.53 -9.91
CA ASP A 88 12.73 0.69 -10.71
C ASP A 88 11.28 1.09 -11.01
N ALA A 89 10.40 0.12 -11.31
CA ALA A 89 8.96 0.37 -11.44
C ALA A 89 8.36 0.94 -10.15
N LEU A 90 8.67 0.35 -9.00
CA LEU A 90 8.24 0.81 -7.68
C LEU A 90 8.74 2.23 -7.39
N ARG A 91 9.98 2.55 -7.78
CA ARG A 91 10.54 3.91 -7.65
C ARG A 91 9.75 4.92 -8.48
N VAL A 92 9.37 4.57 -9.71
CA VAL A 92 8.54 5.43 -10.58
C VAL A 92 7.16 5.66 -9.97
N LEU A 93 6.50 4.61 -9.50
CA LEU A 93 5.17 4.69 -8.88
C LEU A 93 5.18 5.57 -7.62
N ILE A 94 6.12 5.33 -6.71
CA ILE A 94 6.28 6.12 -5.48
C ILE A 94 6.58 7.58 -5.83
N ARG A 95 7.44 7.83 -6.82
CA ARG A 95 7.76 9.20 -7.25
C ARG A 95 6.53 9.92 -7.78
N GLY A 96 5.67 9.24 -8.54
CA GLY A 96 4.40 9.81 -9.01
C GLY A 96 3.51 10.25 -7.85
N VAL A 97 3.28 9.37 -6.87
CA VAL A 97 2.47 9.70 -5.68
C VAL A 97 3.09 10.85 -4.88
N ALA A 98 4.42 10.86 -4.73
CA ALA A 98 5.12 11.90 -3.99
C ALA A 98 5.08 13.27 -4.69
N LEU A 99 5.13 13.31 -6.02
CA LEU A 99 4.95 14.56 -6.77
C LEU A 99 3.53 15.09 -6.60
N GLN A 100 2.52 14.22 -6.73
CA GLN A 100 1.11 14.62 -6.53
C GLN A 100 0.80 15.02 -5.09
N LEU A 101 1.67 14.75 -4.13
CA LEU A 101 1.55 15.25 -2.76
C LEU A 101 2.02 16.71 -2.62
N LEU A 102 2.94 17.15 -3.47
CA LEU A 102 3.58 18.46 -3.43
C LEU A 102 2.93 19.51 -4.34
N GLU A 103 2.08 19.08 -5.28
CA GLU A 103 1.25 19.97 -6.10
C GLU A 103 0.21 20.76 -5.28
#